data_AF-A0A8J7X532-F1
#
_entry.id   AF-A0A8J7X532-F1
#
_cell.length_a   1.000
_cell.length_b   1.000
_cell.length_c   1.000
_cell.angle_alpha   90.00
_cell.angle_beta   90.00
_cell.angle_gamma   90.00
#
_symmetry.space_group_name_H-M   'P 1'
#
loop_
_entity.id
_entity.type
_entity.pdbx_description
1 polymer ?
#
loop_
_entity_poly.entity_id
_entity_poly.type
_entity_poly.pdbx_seq_one_letter_code
_entity_poly.pdbx_strand_id
1 'polypeptide(L)'
;FNPMSNLDFISIPVGRYIKNNLGFVRDVRDPPLIFSVNYFLRCGKGDFLNHKKDKRVWLKWMELRAHGEADAIDTPTGRIPKYDDLKRLFKEVLDKDYSKEEYVEQFTLRIPENLAKIERITRIYKEKVNDVPDVLFTALEEQKTRLEEARGKHGDYITPEQFLE
;
A
#
# COMPACT_ATOMS: atom_id res chain seq x y z
N PHE A 1 3.76 13.74 -6.25
CA PHE A 1 3.98 12.73 -7.30
C PHE A 1 5.48 12.61 -7.46
N ASN A 2 6.04 11.45 -7.16
CA ASN A 2 7.48 11.17 -7.28
C ASN A 2 7.65 9.67 -7.52
N PRO A 3 7.50 9.19 -8.77
CA PRO A 3 7.58 7.76 -9.08
C PRO A 3 8.90 7.18 -8.60
N MET A 4 8.82 6.08 -7.83
CA MET A 4 9.96 5.35 -7.26
C MET A 4 10.92 6.24 -6.45
N SER A 5 10.44 7.39 -5.95
CA SER A 5 11.25 8.41 -5.27
C SER A 5 12.46 8.91 -6.08
N ASN A 6 12.39 8.82 -7.41
CA ASN A 6 13.57 9.01 -8.27
C ASN A 6 13.42 10.14 -9.30
N LEU A 7 12.30 10.90 -9.29
CA LEU A 7 11.92 11.81 -10.37
C LEU A 7 13.02 12.82 -10.74
N ASP A 8 13.67 13.44 -9.76
CA ASP A 8 14.71 14.46 -9.96
C ASP A 8 16.01 13.90 -10.55
N PHE A 9 16.16 12.57 -10.60
CA PHE A 9 17.35 11.87 -11.07
C PHE A 9 17.13 11.12 -12.38
N ILE A 10 15.93 11.18 -12.98
CA ILE A 10 15.63 10.47 -14.23
C ILE A 10 16.14 11.27 -15.43
N SER A 11 17.15 10.74 -16.12
CA SER A 11 17.75 11.34 -17.33
C SER A 11 17.07 10.96 -18.65
N ILE A 12 15.99 10.18 -18.59
CA ILE A 12 15.18 9.71 -19.72
C ILE A 12 13.70 10.08 -19.51
N PRO A 13 12.85 10.05 -20.55
CA PRO A 13 11.41 10.26 -20.36
C PRO A 13 10.83 9.30 -19.31
N VAL A 14 9.98 9.81 -18.43
CA VAL A 14 9.40 9.02 -17.32
C VAL A 14 8.63 7.79 -17.83
N GLY A 15 7.92 7.91 -18.97
CA GLY A 15 7.26 6.76 -19.60
C GLY A 15 8.24 5.64 -19.98
N ARG A 16 9.43 5.99 -20.49
CA ARG A 16 10.51 5.03 -20.77
C ARG A 16 11.10 4.44 -19.49
N TYR A 17 11.29 5.26 -18.45
CA TYR A 17 11.73 4.77 -17.14
C TYR A 17 10.78 3.70 -16.57
N ILE A 18 9.47 3.92 -16.66
CA ILE A 18 8.46 2.93 -16.22
C ILE A 18 8.54 1.66 -17.07
N LYS A 19 8.61 1.80 -18.41
CA LYS A 19 8.77 0.65 -19.33
C LYS A 19 10.03 -0.18 -19.00
N ASN A 20 11.14 0.46 -18.66
CA ASN A 20 12.37 -0.23 -18.27
C ASN A 20 12.18 -1.05 -16.98
N ASN A 21 11.50 -0.52 -15.97
CA ASN A 21 11.19 -1.28 -14.74
C ASN A 21 10.31 -2.50 -15.03
N LEU A 22 9.30 -2.33 -15.90
CA LEU A 22 8.42 -3.42 -16.34
C LEU A 22 9.15 -4.45 -17.21
N GLY A 23 10.14 -4.04 -17.98
CA GLY A 23 10.99 -4.93 -18.76
C GLY A 23 11.93 -5.74 -17.87
N PHE A 24 12.59 -5.05 -16.92
CA PHE A 24 13.54 -5.65 -15.99
C PHE A 24 12.98 -6.87 -15.27
N VAL A 25 11.76 -6.77 -14.71
CA VAL A 25 11.17 -7.86 -13.92
C VAL A 25 10.87 -9.12 -14.73
N ARG A 26 10.74 -9.04 -16.06
CA ARG A 26 10.45 -10.21 -16.93
C ARG A 26 11.57 -11.24 -16.94
N ASP A 27 12.80 -10.79 -16.70
CA ASP A 27 13.99 -11.63 -16.72
C ASP A 27 14.45 -12.01 -15.29
N VAL A 28 13.73 -11.58 -14.25
CA VAL A 28 14.03 -11.90 -12.85
C VAL A 28 13.34 -13.20 -12.47
N ARG A 29 14.12 -14.23 -12.10
CA ARG A 29 13.59 -15.56 -11.73
C ARG A 29 12.76 -15.54 -10.46
N ASP A 30 13.19 -14.77 -9.48
CA ASP A 30 12.55 -14.66 -8.16
C ASP A 30 12.38 -13.16 -7.82
N PRO A 31 11.31 -12.53 -8.34
CA PRO A 31 11.12 -11.10 -8.15
C PRO A 31 10.74 -10.80 -6.69
N PRO A 32 11.36 -9.80 -6.06
CA PRO A 32 11.08 -9.48 -4.66
C PRO A 32 9.66 -8.94 -4.49
N LEU A 33 9.07 -9.21 -3.33
CA LEU A 33 7.82 -8.56 -2.93
C LEU A 33 8.00 -7.05 -2.81
N ILE A 34 7.04 -6.29 -3.33
CA ILE A 34 7.00 -4.83 -3.21
C ILE A 34 6.04 -4.45 -2.08
N PHE A 35 6.53 -3.65 -1.13
CA PHE A 35 5.74 -3.16 -0.01
C PHE A 35 5.55 -1.65 -0.11
N SER A 36 4.35 -1.19 0.28
CA SER A 36 4.03 0.22 0.44
C SER A 36 3.77 0.50 1.91
N VAL A 37 4.42 1.53 2.46
CA VAL A 37 4.32 1.91 3.87
C VAL A 37 3.93 3.37 4.02
N ASN A 38 3.16 3.68 5.06
CA ASN A 38 2.85 5.04 5.44
C ASN A 38 2.99 5.24 6.96
N TYR A 39 4.18 5.68 7.39
CA TYR A 39 4.47 5.96 8.80
C TYR A 39 3.86 7.28 9.29
N PHE A 40 3.22 8.05 8.41
CA PHE A 40 2.72 9.39 8.69
C PHE A 40 1.20 9.46 8.71
N LEU A 41 0.52 8.31 8.80
CA LEU A 41 -0.92 8.27 9.02
C LEU A 41 -1.27 9.05 10.29
N ARG A 42 -2.37 9.79 10.22
CA ARG A 42 -2.88 10.61 11.33
C ARG A 42 -4.32 10.26 11.62
N CYS A 43 -4.70 10.34 12.90
CA CYS A 43 -6.09 10.25 13.33
C CYS A 43 -6.85 11.53 12.95
N GLY A 44 -8.17 11.53 13.15
CA GLY A 44 -9.02 12.72 12.93
C GLY A 44 -8.65 13.93 13.79
N LYS A 45 -7.93 13.74 14.91
CA LYS A 45 -7.43 14.81 15.77
C LYS A 45 -6.08 15.39 15.31
N GLY A 46 -5.47 14.77 14.30
CA GLY A 46 -4.18 15.21 13.72
C GLY A 46 -2.94 14.54 14.33
N ASP A 47 -3.09 13.71 15.36
CA ASP A 47 -2.00 12.94 15.96
C ASP A 47 -1.57 11.79 15.05
N PHE A 48 -0.28 11.45 15.08
CA PHE A 48 0.24 10.32 14.31
C PHE A 48 -0.21 8.98 14.89
N LEU A 49 -0.65 8.07 14.00
CA LEU A 49 -1.03 6.70 14.37
C LEU A 49 0.18 5.78 14.58
N ASN A 50 1.37 6.23 14.24
CA ASN A 50 2.61 5.45 14.34
C ASN A 50 3.62 6.19 15.21
N HIS A 51 4.32 5.46 16.05
CA HIS A 51 5.51 5.95 16.71
C HIS A 51 6.76 5.69 15.85
N LYS A 52 7.80 6.52 15.99
CA LYS A 52 9.03 6.44 15.17
C LYS A 52 9.75 5.09 15.24
N LYS A 53 9.57 4.35 16.34
CA LYS A 53 10.20 3.04 16.58
C LYS A 53 9.42 1.88 15.95
N ASP A 54 8.14 2.09 15.58
CA ASP A 54 7.26 1.05 15.04
C ASP A 54 7.75 0.50 13.71
N LYS A 55 8.59 1.26 12.98
CA LYS A 55 9.30 0.79 11.78
C LYS A 55 10.04 -0.54 11.96
N ARG A 56 10.50 -0.86 13.18
CA ARG A 56 11.15 -2.16 13.45
C ARG A 56 10.17 -3.31 13.31
N VAL A 57 8.93 -3.13 13.78
CA VAL A 57 7.84 -4.10 13.65
C VAL A 57 7.43 -4.24 12.20
N TRP A 58 7.25 -3.12 11.48
CA TRP A 58 6.88 -3.13 10.07
C TRP A 58 7.90 -3.88 9.21
N LEU A 59 9.20 -3.63 9.42
CA LEU A 59 10.27 -4.34 8.73
C LEU A 59 10.28 -5.83 9.07
N LYS A 60 10.03 -6.20 10.33
CA LYS A 60 9.98 -7.60 10.74
C LYS A 60 8.80 -8.34 10.08
N TRP A 61 7.62 -7.72 10.00
CA TRP A 61 6.49 -8.33 9.28
C TRP A 61 6.77 -8.49 7.78
N MET A 62 7.39 -7.49 7.15
CA MET A 62 7.79 -7.60 5.73
C MET A 62 8.81 -8.72 5.49
N GLU A 63 9.74 -8.92 6.41
CA GLU A 63 10.70 -10.03 6.36
C GLU A 63 10.00 -11.39 6.47
N LEU A 64 9.09 -11.57 7.43
CA LEU A 64 8.30 -12.80 7.53
C LEU A 64 7.49 -13.06 6.24
N ARG A 65 6.86 -12.02 5.68
CA ARG A 65 6.13 -12.13 4.40
C ARG A 65 7.01 -12.52 3.22
N ALA A 66 8.24 -11.99 3.17
CA ALA A 66 9.21 -12.34 2.13
C ALA A 66 9.64 -13.81 2.21
N HIS A 67 9.63 -14.42 3.41
CA HIS A 67 9.97 -15.84 3.62
C HIS A 67 8.74 -16.76 3.62
N GLY A 68 7.52 -16.24 3.43
CA GLY A 68 6.29 -17.04 3.49
C GLY A 68 5.90 -17.47 4.91
N GLU A 69 6.40 -16.78 5.94
CA GLU A 69 6.23 -17.11 7.37
C GLU A 69 5.12 -16.30 8.05
N ALA A 70 4.46 -15.41 7.31
CA ALA A 70 3.30 -14.67 7.79
C ALA A 70 2.22 -14.66 6.71
N ASP A 71 0.96 -14.66 7.12
CA ASP A 71 -0.17 -14.47 6.21
C ASP A 71 -0.52 -12.98 6.04
N ALA A 72 -1.50 -12.70 5.19
CA ALA A 72 -2.06 -11.37 5.04
C ALA A 72 -3.57 -11.43 4.75
N ILE A 73 -4.23 -10.29 4.91
CA ILE A 73 -5.63 -10.07 4.55
C ILE A 73 -5.63 -9.39 3.17
N ASP A 74 -6.39 -9.94 2.22
CA ASP A 74 -6.58 -9.34 0.91
C ASP A 74 -7.57 -8.16 1.01
N THR A 75 -7.19 -7.02 0.43
CA THR A 75 -8.02 -5.81 0.36
C THR A 75 -8.02 -5.29 -1.08
N PRO A 76 -8.96 -4.41 -1.46
CA PRO A 76 -8.96 -3.77 -2.78
C PRO A 76 -7.63 -3.11 -3.18
N THR A 77 -6.85 -2.67 -2.20
CA THR A 77 -5.57 -1.96 -2.40
C THR A 77 -4.32 -2.84 -2.29
N GLY A 78 -4.48 -4.15 -2.07
CA GLY A 78 -3.38 -5.09 -1.85
C GLY A 78 -3.53 -5.82 -0.52
N ARG A 79 -2.41 -6.30 0.03
CA ARG A 79 -2.40 -7.15 1.23
C ARG A 79 -1.98 -6.37 2.47
N ILE A 80 -2.70 -6.55 3.57
CA ILE A 80 -2.40 -5.95 4.88
C ILE A 80 -2.08 -7.03 5.92
N PRO A 81 -1.30 -6.74 6.97
CA PRO A 81 -1.05 -7.67 8.06
C PRO A 81 -2.31 -8.08 8.83
N LYS A 82 -2.31 -9.31 9.35
CA LYS A 82 -3.29 -9.75 10.36
C LYS A 82 -2.99 -9.10 11.71
N TYR A 83 -4.04 -8.87 12.51
CA TYR A 83 -3.88 -8.28 13.84
C TYR A 83 -2.97 -9.10 14.76
N ASP A 84 -3.17 -10.43 14.80
CA ASP A 84 -2.43 -11.30 15.71
C ASP A 84 -0.93 -11.33 15.43
N ASP A 85 -0.54 -11.26 14.14
CA ASP A 85 0.86 -11.13 13.75
C ASP A 85 1.46 -9.84 14.30
N LEU A 86 0.78 -8.71 14.13
CA LEU A 86 1.28 -7.43 14.62
C LEU A 86 1.32 -7.38 16.14
N LYS A 87 0.26 -7.85 16.81
CA LYS A 87 0.20 -7.88 18.28
C LYS A 87 1.39 -8.65 18.85
N ARG A 88 1.67 -9.83 18.30
CA ARG A 88 2.84 -10.64 18.66
C ARG A 88 4.15 -9.89 18.39
N LEU A 89 4.32 -9.33 17.20
CA LEU A 89 5.56 -8.63 16.82
C LEU A 89 5.80 -7.36 17.63
N PHE A 90 4.77 -6.58 17.96
CA PHE A 90 4.91 -5.41 18.84
C PHE A 90 5.38 -5.81 20.23
N LYS A 91 4.88 -6.93 20.76
CA LYS A 91 5.33 -7.46 22.04
C LYS A 91 6.77 -7.96 21.96
N GLU A 92 7.12 -8.75 20.96
CA GLU A 92 8.47 -9.33 20.82
C GLU A 92 9.55 -8.29 20.51
N VAL A 93 9.26 -7.31 19.66
CA VAL A 93 10.28 -6.38 19.13
C VAL A 93 10.43 -5.11 19.98
N LEU A 94 9.34 -4.65 20.58
CA LEU A 94 9.27 -3.36 21.28
C LEU A 94 8.82 -3.48 22.74
N ASP A 95 8.43 -4.67 23.22
CA ASP A 95 7.76 -4.87 24.51
C ASP A 95 6.58 -3.91 24.72
N LYS A 96 5.81 -3.69 23.64
CA LYS A 96 4.64 -2.80 23.62
C LYS A 96 3.37 -3.61 23.43
N ASP A 97 2.34 -3.30 24.21
CA ASP A 97 0.99 -3.78 23.95
C ASP A 97 0.39 -3.00 22.78
N TYR A 98 0.02 -3.73 21.71
CA TYR A 98 -0.58 -3.18 20.51
C TYR A 98 -2.06 -3.52 20.49
N SER A 99 -2.90 -2.48 20.51
CA SER A 99 -4.34 -2.63 20.69
C SER A 99 -5.06 -2.91 19.37
N LYS A 100 -6.25 -3.49 19.47
CA LYS A 100 -7.10 -3.75 18.30
C LYS A 100 -7.59 -2.44 17.67
N GLU A 101 -7.83 -1.43 18.49
CA GLU A 101 -8.24 -0.10 18.07
C GLU A 101 -7.14 0.59 17.26
N GLU A 102 -5.87 0.53 17.71
CA GLU A 102 -4.72 1.01 16.93
C GLU A 102 -4.66 0.32 15.55
N TYR A 103 -4.85 -1.00 15.53
CA TYR A 103 -4.88 -1.78 14.28
C TYR A 103 -6.00 -1.38 13.34
N VAL A 104 -7.24 -1.31 13.85
CA VAL A 104 -8.40 -0.92 13.04
C VAL A 104 -8.20 0.48 12.47
N GLU A 105 -7.76 1.44 13.28
CA GLU A 105 -7.56 2.82 12.81
C GLU A 105 -6.47 2.93 11.74
N GLN A 106 -5.35 2.23 11.92
CA GLN A 106 -4.23 2.21 10.97
C GLN A 106 -4.62 1.57 9.63
N PHE A 107 -5.35 0.45 9.65
CA PHE A 107 -5.62 -0.36 8.47
C PHE A 107 -7.03 -0.22 7.89
N THR A 108 -7.87 0.66 8.43
CA THR A 108 -9.16 1.02 7.81
C THR A 108 -8.94 1.52 6.39
N LEU A 109 -9.61 0.89 5.43
CA LEU A 109 -9.62 1.31 4.04
C LEU A 109 -10.56 2.50 3.88
N ARG A 110 -10.00 3.63 3.46
CA ARG A 110 -10.72 4.90 3.26
C ARG A 110 -10.96 5.08 1.76
N ILE A 111 -12.11 4.65 1.27
CA ILE A 111 -12.37 4.52 -0.17
C ILE A 111 -12.36 5.87 -0.89
N PRO A 112 -13.05 6.92 -0.41
CA PRO A 112 -13.06 8.22 -1.09
C PRO A 112 -11.65 8.77 -1.35
N GLU A 113 -10.74 8.64 -0.37
CA GLU A 113 -9.37 9.11 -0.44
C GLU A 113 -8.51 8.28 -1.40
N ASN A 114 -8.76 6.97 -1.48
CA ASN A 114 -8.10 6.10 -2.44
C ASN A 114 -8.56 6.39 -3.88
N LEU A 115 -9.86 6.57 -4.09
CA LEU A 115 -10.42 6.96 -5.40
C LEU A 115 -9.87 8.33 -5.84
N ALA A 116 -9.91 9.33 -4.95
CA ALA A 116 -9.35 10.66 -5.22
C ALA A 116 -7.83 10.61 -5.52
N LYS A 117 -7.10 9.69 -4.88
CA LYS A 117 -5.68 9.45 -5.19
C LYS A 117 -5.53 8.86 -6.60
N ILE A 118 -6.33 7.86 -6.96
CA ILE A 118 -6.29 7.24 -8.30
C ILE A 118 -6.56 8.29 -9.36
N GLU A 119 -7.64 9.07 -9.24
CA GLU A 119 -7.99 10.13 -10.19
C GLU A 119 -6.85 11.15 -10.35
N ARG A 120 -6.28 11.61 -9.23
CA ARG A 120 -5.15 12.54 -9.25
C ARG A 120 -3.93 11.95 -9.96
N ILE A 121 -3.59 10.69 -9.71
CA ILE A 121 -2.44 10.03 -10.33
C ILE A 121 -2.68 9.77 -11.81
N THR A 122 -3.86 9.29 -12.18
CA THR A 122 -4.27 9.10 -13.58
C THR A 122 -4.16 10.41 -14.36
N ARG A 123 -4.65 11.52 -13.81
CA ARG A 123 -4.56 12.84 -14.44
C ARG A 123 -3.10 13.26 -14.66
N ILE A 124 -2.25 13.12 -13.65
CA ILE A 124 -0.82 13.47 -13.76
C ILE A 124 -0.14 12.67 -14.88
N TYR A 125 -0.37 11.35 -14.95
CA TYR A 125 0.23 10.54 -15.99
C TYR A 125 -0.29 10.85 -17.38
N LYS A 126 -1.60 11.15 -17.54
CA LYS A 126 -2.18 11.52 -18.84
C LYS A 126 -1.71 12.88 -19.34
N GLU A 127 -1.58 13.86 -18.45
CA GLU A 127 -1.32 15.25 -18.84
C GLU A 127 0.16 15.62 -18.83
N LYS A 128 0.98 14.98 -17.97
CA LYS A 128 2.35 15.44 -17.69
C LYS A 128 3.43 14.44 -18.08
N VAL A 129 3.07 13.24 -18.53
CA VAL A 129 4.04 12.19 -18.86
C VAL A 129 3.74 11.64 -20.25
N ASN A 130 4.70 11.73 -21.14
CA ASN A 130 4.60 11.14 -22.47
C ASN A 130 4.95 9.64 -22.42
N ASP A 131 4.36 8.87 -23.33
CA ASP A 131 4.66 7.45 -23.56
C ASP A 131 4.50 6.54 -22.34
N VAL A 132 3.55 6.85 -21.45
CA VAL A 132 3.20 5.99 -20.30
C VAL A 132 2.68 4.64 -20.82
N PRO A 133 3.15 3.51 -20.29
CA PRO A 133 2.65 2.20 -20.70
C PRO A 133 1.22 1.95 -20.22
N ASP A 134 0.37 1.40 -21.09
CA ASP A 134 -1.07 1.19 -20.84
C ASP A 134 -1.35 0.35 -19.58
N VAL A 135 -0.48 -0.61 -19.27
CA VAL A 135 -0.59 -1.46 -18.07
C VAL A 135 -0.71 -0.65 -16.78
N LEU A 136 -0.15 0.56 -16.73
CA LEU A 136 -0.30 1.46 -15.59
C LEU A 136 -1.75 1.90 -15.43
N PHE A 137 -2.40 2.29 -16.52
CA PHE A 137 -3.80 2.72 -16.49
C PHE A 137 -4.74 1.55 -16.25
N THR A 138 -4.45 0.38 -16.82
CA THR A 138 -5.18 -0.86 -16.53
C THR A 138 -5.12 -1.18 -15.04
N ALA A 139 -3.94 -1.16 -14.42
CA ALA A 139 -3.80 -1.45 -12.99
C ALA A 139 -4.54 -0.43 -12.09
N LEU A 140 -4.54 0.85 -12.47
CA LEU A 140 -5.29 1.89 -11.76
C LEU A 140 -6.81 1.70 -11.89
N GLU A 141 -7.30 1.33 -13.06
CA GLU A 141 -8.72 1.08 -13.30
C GLU A 141 -9.18 -0.18 -12.56
N GLU A 142 -8.43 -1.27 -12.63
CA GLU A 142 -8.74 -2.49 -11.87
C GLU A 142 -8.78 -2.24 -10.35
N GLN A 143 -7.86 -1.43 -9.84
CA GLN A 143 -7.90 -1.02 -8.43
C GLN A 143 -9.14 -0.18 -8.13
N LYS A 144 -9.51 0.75 -9.02
CA LYS A 144 -10.72 1.55 -8.89
C LYS A 144 -11.98 0.68 -8.86
N THR A 145 -12.09 -0.31 -9.76
CA THR A 145 -13.22 -1.25 -9.80
C THR A 145 -13.34 -2.01 -8.48
N ARG A 146 -12.25 -2.60 -7.97
CA ARG A 146 -12.26 -3.30 -6.66
C ARG A 146 -12.70 -2.38 -5.51
N LEU A 147 -12.30 -1.11 -5.55
CA LEU A 147 -12.68 -0.12 -4.54
C LEU A 147 -14.19 0.20 -4.60
N GLU A 148 -14.74 0.45 -5.80
CA GLU A 148 -16.17 0.74 -5.95
C GLU A 148 -17.05 -0.48 -5.62
N GLU A 149 -16.61 -1.69 -5.96
CA GLU A 149 -17.29 -2.93 -5.55
C GLU A 149 -17.32 -3.08 -4.02
N ALA A 150 -16.18 -2.85 -3.36
CA ALA A 150 -16.10 -2.90 -1.90
C ALA A 150 -16.96 -1.80 -1.26
N ARG A 151 -16.99 -0.60 -1.86
CA ARG A 151 -17.83 0.53 -1.44
C ARG A 151 -19.31 0.18 -1.47
N GLY A 152 -19.77 -0.47 -2.53
CA GLY A 152 -21.16 -0.90 -2.68
C GLY A 152 -21.58 -1.92 -1.61
N LYS A 153 -20.64 -2.72 -1.10
CA LYS A 153 -20.89 -3.76 -0.08
C LYS A 153 -20.80 -3.24 1.36
N HIS A 154 -19.79 -2.43 1.66
CA HIS A 154 -19.41 -2.11 3.05
C HIS A 154 -19.41 -0.61 3.36
N GLY A 155 -19.65 0.25 2.37
CA GLY A 155 -19.63 1.72 2.52
C GLY A 155 -18.24 2.34 2.33
N ASP A 156 -18.11 3.62 2.71
CA ASP A 156 -16.93 4.44 2.39
C ASP A 156 -15.68 4.09 3.23
N TYR A 157 -15.87 3.54 4.43
CA TYR A 157 -14.81 3.25 5.39
C TYR A 157 -14.94 1.80 5.85
N ILE A 158 -13.98 0.95 5.44
CA ILE A 158 -14.03 -0.49 5.68
C ILE A 158 -12.95 -0.88 6.68
N THR A 159 -13.32 -1.49 7.79
CA THR A 159 -12.37 -2.00 8.78
C THR A 159 -11.69 -3.29 8.27
N PRO A 160 -10.49 -3.62 8.75
CA PRO A 160 -9.79 -4.84 8.32
C PRO A 160 -10.59 -6.14 8.49
N GLU A 161 -11.46 -6.19 9.48
CA GLU A 161 -12.23 -7.39 9.84
C GLU A 161 -13.30 -7.72 8.80
N GLN A 162 -13.85 -6.71 8.13
CA GLN A 162 -14.86 -6.90 7.08
C GLN A 162 -14.30 -7.58 5.82
N PHE A 163 -12.98 -7.76 5.73
CA PHE A 163 -12.32 -8.52 4.65
C PHE A 163 -12.02 -9.98 5.03
N LEU A 164 -12.40 -10.41 6.24
CA LEU A 164 -12.26 -11.79 6.70
C LEU A 164 -13.52 -12.63 6.46
N GLU A 165 -14.61 -11.98 6.03
CA GLU A 165 -15.92 -12.57 5.69
C GLU A 165 -15.95 -13.05 4.23
#